data_AF-R6BBC2-F1
#
_entry.id   AF-R6BBC2-F1
#
_cell.length_a   1.000
_cell.length_b   1.000
_cell.length_c   1.000
_cell.angle_alpha   90.00
_cell.angle_beta   90.00
_cell.angle_gamma   90.00
#
_symmetry.space_group_name_H-M   'P 1'
#
loop_
_entity.id
_entity.type
_entity.pdbx_description
1 polymer ?
#
loop_
_entity_poly.entity_id
_entity_poly.type
_entity_poly.pdbx_seq_one_letter_code
_entity_poly.pdbx_strand_id
1 'polypeptide(L)' 'MSKIDKSLTVGVEIEMTGLARAHAADIVATELGGQVGRMARNCYETREITAPDGRIWKVMRDASITREAGGDPLT' A
#
# COMPACT_ATOMS: atom_id res chain seq x y z
N MET A 1 -5.37 -5.12 16.54
CA MET A 1 -5.36 -3.66 16.28
C MET A 1 -3.97 -3.13 16.64
N SER A 2 -3.10 -2.84 15.67
CA SER A 2 -1.80 -2.22 15.96
C SER A 2 -2.02 -0.77 16.36
N LYS A 3 -1.49 -0.36 17.51
CA LYS A 3 -1.53 1.02 18.00
C LYS A 3 -1.00 1.97 16.92
N ILE A 4 -1.81 2.96 16.54
CA ILE A 4 -1.31 4.15 15.84
C ILE A 4 -0.24 4.75 16.74
N ASP A 5 0.96 4.96 16.19
CA ASP A 5 2.01 5.70 16.89
C ASP A 5 1.49 7.11 17.16
N LYS A 6 1.26 7.42 18.44
CA LYS A 6 0.68 8.70 18.88
C LYS A 6 1.61 9.89 18.60
N SER A 7 2.84 9.66 18.14
CA SER A 7 3.75 10.72 17.69
C SER A 7 3.51 11.18 16.25
N LEU A 8 2.75 10.42 15.45
CA LEU A 8 2.45 10.78 14.07
C LEU A 8 1.48 11.98 14.04
N THR A 9 1.95 13.12 13.55
CA THR A 9 1.16 14.36 13.55
C THR A 9 0.12 14.38 12.42
N VAL A 10 0.42 13.73 11.29
CA VAL A 10 -0.44 13.66 10.10
C VAL A 10 -0.30 12.28 9.45
N GLY A 11 -1.41 11.71 9.01
CA GLY A 11 -1.46 10.53 8.13
C GLY A 11 -1.86 10.91 6.71
N VAL A 12 -1.37 10.17 5.72
CA VAL A 12 -1.75 10.31 4.31
C VAL A 12 -2.23 8.95 3.82
N GLU A 13 -3.37 8.94 3.13
CA GLU A 13 -3.93 7.78 2.44
C GLU A 13 -4.13 8.15 0.96
N ILE A 14 -3.76 7.23 0.07
CA ILE A 14 -3.93 7.38 -1.37
C ILE A 14 -4.70 6.16 -1.86
N GLU A 15 -5.89 6.41 -2.38
CA GLU A 15 -6.77 5.39 -2.91
C GLU A 15 -6.65 5.33 -4.43
N MET A 16 -6.52 4.12 -4.97
CA MET A 16 -6.31 3.88 -6.40
C MET A 16 -7.22 2.77 -6.87
N THR A 17 -7.68 2.88 -8.10
CA THR A 17 -8.36 1.81 -8.85
C THR A 17 -7.55 1.46 -10.09
N GLY A 18 -7.70 0.24 -10.61
CA GLY A 18 -7.00 -0.19 -11.83
C GLY A 18 -5.53 -0.62 -11.66
N LEU A 19 -4.94 -0.46 -10.46
CA LEU A 19 -3.58 -0.89 -10.17
C LEU A 19 -3.53 -2.15 -9.30
N ALA A 20 -2.74 -3.15 -9.71
CA ALA A 20 -2.53 -4.34 -8.89
C ALA A 20 -1.78 -3.97 -7.60
N ARG A 21 -2.28 -4.39 -6.44
CA ARG A 21 -1.67 -4.09 -5.11
C ARG A 21 -0.18 -4.47 -5.03
N ALA A 22 0.21 -5.56 -5.70
CA ALA A 22 1.62 -5.96 -5.77
C ALA A 22 2.47 -4.91 -6.48
N HIS A 23 2.03 -4.49 -7.66
CA HIS A 23 2.69 -3.46 -8.45
C HIS A 23 2.71 -2.10 -7.74
N ALA A 24 1.61 -1.72 -7.08
CA ALA A 24 1.56 -0.54 -6.24
C ALA A 24 2.58 -0.59 -5.09
N ALA A 25 2.75 -1.75 -4.44
CA ALA A 25 3.75 -1.91 -3.38
C ALA A 25 5.19 -1.80 -3.93
N ASP A 26 5.46 -2.32 -5.12
CA ASP A 26 6.77 -2.22 -5.77
C ASP A 26 7.12 -0.78 -6.16
N ILE A 27 6.15 -0.03 -6.71
CA ILE A 27 6.29 1.41 -6.96
C ILE A 27 6.59 2.14 -5.65
N VAL A 28 5.76 1.95 -4.62
CA VAL A 28 5.93 2.64 -3.32
C VAL A 28 7.30 2.33 -2.70
N ALA A 29 7.75 1.07 -2.76
CA ALA A 29 9.08 0.72 -2.27
C ALA A 29 10.20 1.41 -3.07
N THR A 30 10.06 1.51 -4.39
CA THR A 30 11.02 2.20 -5.26
C THR A 30 11.10 3.69 -4.92
N GLU A 31 9.96 4.37 -4.86
CA GLU A 31 9.89 5.82 -4.60
C GLU A 31 10.38 6.18 -3.18
N LEU A 32 10.14 5.32 -2.20
CA LEU A 32 10.56 5.54 -0.82
C LEU A 32 11.96 5.00 -0.49
N GLY A 33 12.62 4.32 -1.44
CA GLY A 33 13.85 3.56 -1.17
C GLY A 33 13.67 2.47 -0.10
N GLY A 34 12.45 1.95 0.04
CA GLY A 34 12.05 0.98 1.03
C GLY A 34 12.12 -0.46 0.52
N GLN A 35 11.69 -1.40 1.37
CA GLN A 35 11.65 -2.82 1.03
C GLN A 35 10.24 -3.38 1.21
N VAL A 36 9.75 -4.10 0.21
CA VAL A 36 8.46 -4.81 0.28
C VAL A 36 8.60 -6.01 1.21
N GLY A 37 7.83 -5.99 2.29
CA GLY A 37 7.73 -7.08 3.24
C GLY A 37 6.81 -8.21 2.78
N ARG A 38 6.63 -9.20 3.65
CA ARG A 38 5.76 -10.34 3.36
C ARG A 38 4.30 -9.90 3.32
N MET A 39 3.58 -10.35 2.29
CA MET A 39 2.13 -10.15 2.18
C MET A 39 1.39 -10.83 3.36
N ALA A 40 0.48 -10.09 3.99
CA ALA A 40 -0.45 -10.63 4.96
C ALA A 40 -1.48 -11.53 4.26
N ARG A 41 -1.63 -12.77 4.72
CA ARG A 41 -2.64 -13.72 4.20
C ARG A 41 -3.99 -13.51 4.92
N ASN A 42 -4.56 -12.32 4.80
CA ASN A 42 -5.87 -11.98 5.36
C ASN A 42 -6.76 -11.34 4.28
N CYS A 43 -8.02 -11.01 4.62
CA CYS A 43 -8.99 -10.44 3.68
C CYS A 43 -8.60 -9.06 3.11
N TYR A 44 -7.62 -8.38 3.71
CA TYR A 44 -7.09 -7.11 3.24
C TYR A 44 -5.88 -7.28 2.30
N GLU A 45 -5.28 -8.49 2.25
CA GLU A 45 -4.05 -8.80 1.53
C GLU A 45 -2.99 -7.70 1.64
N THR A 46 -2.81 -7.19 2.86
CA THR A 46 -1.93 -6.05 3.12
C THR A 46 -0.49 -6.38 2.73
N ARG A 47 0.14 -5.45 2.02
CA ARG A 47 1.57 -5.41 1.71
C ARG A 47 2.19 -4.26 2.49
N GLU A 48 3.18 -4.58 3.30
CA GLU A 48 3.89 -3.59 4.10
C GLU A 48 5.19 -3.22 3.41
N ILE A 49 5.52 -1.94 3.40
CA ILE A 49 6.79 -1.40 2.92
C ILE A 49 7.46 -0.71 4.09
N THR A 50 8.68 -1.14 4.43
CA THR A 50 9.50 -0.46 5.44
C THR A 50 10.40 0.55 4.74
N ALA A 51 10.19 1.84 5.01
CA ALA A 51 11.03 2.91 4.52
C ALA A 51 12.32 3.02 5.37
N PRO A 52 13.39 3.65 4.86
CA PRO A 52 14.66 3.79 5.59
C PRO A 52 14.55 4.52 6.94
N ASP A 53 13.55 5.37 7.10
CA ASP A 53 13.27 6.09 8.35
C ASP A 53 12.46 5.27 9.37
N GLY A 54 12.22 3.98 9.07
CA GLY A 54 11.49 3.06 9.94
C GLY A 54 9.97 3.14 9.83
N ARG A 55 9.41 4.05 9.02
CA ARG A 55 7.96 4.10 8.79
C ARG A 55 7.50 2.89 7.98
N ILE A 56 6.30 2.41 8.33
CA ILE A 56 5.63 1.30 7.64
C ILE A 56 4.48 1.84 6.82
N TRP A 57 4.56 1.68 5.50
CA TRP A 57 3.50 1.98 4.56
C TRP A 57 2.71 0.72 4.24
N LYS A 58 1.38 0.84 4.12
CA LYS A 58 0.48 -0.29 3.88
C LYS A 58 -0.26 -0.10 2.56
N VAL A 59 -0.11 -1.07 1.66
CA VAL A 59 -0.96 -1.19 0.48
C VAL A 59 -1.94 -2.33 0.73
N MET A 60 -3.23 -2.04 0.69
CA MET A 60 -4.27 -3.02 1.04
C MET A 60 -5.50 -2.91 0.15
N ARG A 61 -6.36 -3.94 0.21
CA ARG A 61 -7.69 -3.87 -0.39
C ARG A 61 -8.59 -3.01 0.49
N ASP A 62 -9.21 -2.00 -0.12
CA ASP A 62 -10.39 -1.36 0.44
C ASP A 62 -11.65 -2.05 -0.11
N ALA A 63 -12.58 -2.42 0.77
CA ALA A 63 -13.82 -3.10 0.38
C ALA A 63 -14.89 -2.14 -0.15
N SER A 64 -14.79 -0.86 0.17
CA SER A 64 -15.71 0.19 -0.27
C SER A 64 -15.42 0.68 -1.69
N ILE A 65 -14.25 0.34 -2.25
CA ILE A 65 -13.81 0.77 -3.57
C ILE A 65 -13.97 -0.38 -4.57
N THR A 66 -14.65 -0.11 -5.68
CA THR A 66 -14.79 -1.08 -6.77
C THR A 66 -13.58 -1.00 -7.68
N ARG A 67 -13.07 -2.16 -8.12
CA ARG A 67 -11.98 -2.20 -9.08
C ARG A 67 -12.48 -1.65 -10.42
N GLU A 68 -11.70 -0.77 -11.05
CA GLU A 68 -11.85 -0.51 -12.48
C GLU A 68 -11.37 -1.75 -13.26
N ALA A 69 -12.07 -2.10 -14.34
CA ALA A 69 -11.59 -3.10 -15.27
C ALA A 69 -10.30 -2.58 -15.91
N GLY A 70 -9.27 -3.43 -16.02
CA GLY A 70 -7.98 -3.03 -16.55
C GLY A 70 -8.09 -2.54 -17.99
N GLY A 71 -8.17 -1.22 -18.16
CA GLY A 71 -7.58 -0.57 -19.32
C GLY A 71 -6.08 -0.69 -19.16
N ASP A 72 -5.41 -1.23 -20.18
CA ASP A 72 -3.95 -1.21 -20.21
C ASP A 72 -3.50 0.26 -20.08
N PRO A 73 -2.73 0.62 -19.04
CA PRO A 73 -2.28 2.00 -18.85
C PRO A 73 -1.32 2.48 -19.97
N LEU A 74 -0.99 1.62 -20.93
CA LEU A 74 -0.17 1.91 -22.10
C LEU A 74 -0.91 1.78 -23.45
N THR A 75 -2.25 1.64 -23.49
CA THR A 75 -3.06 1.67 -24.73
C THR A 75 -4.06 2.80 -24.76
#